data_AF-A0AAD5WQR7-F1
#
_entry.id   AF-A0AAD5WQR7-F1
#
_cell.length_a   1.000
_cell.length_b   1.000
_cell.length_c   1.000
_cell.angle_alpha   90.00
_cell.angle_beta   90.00
_cell.angle_gamma   90.00
#
_symmetry.space_group_name_H-M   'P 1'
#
loop_
_entity.id
_entity.type
_entity.pdbx_description
1 polymer ?
#
loop_
_entity_poly.entity_id
_entity_poly.type
_entity_poly.pdbx_seq_one_letter_code
_entity_poly.pdbx_strand_id
1 'polypeptide(L)'
;MAQNFLAILILCSILVGAEARYRSTGQFQEWYPEYGPIFTRIRDDNCSAEFQNYLDGVNNISIEKLESQGGSEHSRFVQPVMLCILDHTNEYVKAGMSSAQVILGITPSILSIMGPSSEEFATLSVVGMRPILSSLLAVAAPSVFSSRAFEMVQPRDVLGSGRGSSFSNGRITWKRRALVLGEYLLVLSALGNTGLLSYQAGIRTANPISGNFVFFPAVWAAMAVPIHVTAVVLVRLRARLVSKNPPGFWARELCLPSEPASIFVQWGEKTKGFVAGGWLHSIFIIGHLIFGTVIFSSLQFIGQADAIGVLGRYMASVLVCRMVLMYELALLGKRHIAVDMGEKAYREVPAASEDDGRHSLVQPAIFEGRTGI
;
A
#
# COMPACT_ATOMS: atom_id res chain seq x y z
N MET A 1 6.93 21.48 14.27
CA MET A 1 6.83 20.62 13.06
C MET A 1 7.81 19.45 13.11
N ALA A 2 9.09 19.64 13.46
CA ALA A 2 10.05 18.56 13.68
C ALA A 2 9.65 17.55 14.78
N GLN A 3 8.99 18.02 15.85
CA GLN A 3 8.45 17.19 16.94
C GLN A 3 7.38 16.18 16.47
N ASN A 4 6.56 16.55 15.48
CA ASN A 4 5.53 15.66 14.92
C ASN A 4 6.16 14.63 13.96
N PHE A 5 7.28 14.98 13.32
CA PHE A 5 8.02 14.09 12.43
C PHE A 5 8.73 12.98 13.23
N LEU A 6 9.31 13.35 14.37
CA LEU A 6 9.88 12.41 15.33
C LEU A 6 8.79 11.50 15.93
N ALA A 7 7.62 12.04 16.28
CA ALA A 7 6.51 11.25 16.81
C ALA A 7 5.96 10.23 15.80
N ILE A 8 5.89 10.57 14.51
CA ILE A 8 5.45 9.63 13.45
C ILE A 8 6.51 8.55 13.21
N LEU A 9 7.80 8.91 13.15
CA LEU A 9 8.89 7.93 13.06
C LEU A 9 8.93 7.02 14.29
N ILE A 10 8.74 7.56 15.49
CA ILE A 10 8.64 6.79 16.74
C ILE A 10 7.40 5.90 16.72
N LEU A 11 6.24 6.35 16.23
CA LEU A 11 5.04 5.51 16.09
C LEU A 11 5.26 4.37 15.08
N CYS A 12 5.97 4.63 13.98
CA CYS A 12 6.35 3.61 13.01
C CYS A 12 7.38 2.62 13.58
N SER A 13 8.33 3.10 14.39
CA SER A 13 9.28 2.26 15.12
C SER A 13 8.62 1.48 16.27
N ILE A 14 7.55 2.00 16.89
CA ILE A 14 6.77 1.31 17.92
C ILE A 14 5.90 0.21 17.29
N LEU A 15 5.36 0.42 16.09
CA LEU A 15 4.61 -0.61 15.35
C LEU A 15 5.52 -1.76 14.89
N VAL A 16 6.80 -1.48 14.61
CA VAL A 16 7.81 -2.51 14.32
C VAL A 16 8.40 -3.12 15.61
N GLY A 17 8.49 -2.34 16.69
CA GLY A 17 9.18 -2.68 17.94
C GLY A 17 8.29 -3.30 19.02
N ALA A 18 6.99 -3.51 18.77
CA ALA A 18 6.16 -4.33 19.63
C ALA A 18 6.49 -5.81 19.39
N GLU A 19 7.65 -6.24 19.89
CA GLU A 19 8.02 -7.63 20.15
C GLU A 19 7.04 -8.21 21.19
N ALA A 20 5.79 -8.40 20.78
CA ALA A 20 4.92 -9.28 21.50
C ALA A 20 5.58 -10.66 21.41
N ARG A 21 5.98 -11.21 22.57
CA ARG A 21 6.34 -12.63 22.74
C ARG A 21 5.11 -13.50 22.49
N TYR A 22 4.52 -13.36 21.31
CA TYR A 22 3.34 -14.08 20.89
C TYR A 22 3.82 -15.34 20.22
N ARG A 23 3.88 -16.41 21.01
CA ARG A 23 4.06 -17.75 20.49
C ARG A 23 2.74 -18.16 19.85
N SER A 24 2.68 -18.11 18.52
CA SER A 24 1.56 -18.71 17.81
C SER A 24 1.81 -20.21 17.67
N THR A 25 0.84 -21.02 18.09
CA THR A 25 0.79 -22.46 17.83
C THR A 25 -0.09 -22.81 16.62
N GLY A 26 -0.53 -21.79 15.85
CA GLY A 26 -1.45 -21.97 14.74
C GLY A 26 -0.83 -22.62 13.50
N GLN A 27 0.51 -22.68 13.42
CA GLN A 27 1.20 -23.34 12.30
C GLN A 27 1.04 -24.85 12.39
N PHE A 28 1.15 -25.53 11.24
CA PHE A 28 1.04 -26.98 11.11
C PHE A 28 -0.34 -27.59 11.44
N GLN A 29 -1.33 -26.78 11.82
CA GLN A 29 -2.71 -27.23 12.04
C GLN A 29 -3.48 -27.31 10.72
N GLU A 30 -3.41 -26.23 9.94
CA GLU A 30 -4.00 -26.10 8.62
C GLU A 30 -2.93 -25.83 7.56
N TRP A 31 -3.17 -26.32 6.35
CA TRP A 31 -2.26 -26.21 5.23
C TRP A 31 -2.96 -25.60 4.03
N TYR A 32 -2.15 -25.21 3.04
CA TYR A 32 -2.68 -24.93 1.71
C TYR A 32 -3.13 -26.22 0.99
N PRO A 33 -4.19 -26.18 0.16
CA PRO A 33 -4.84 -27.37 -0.38
C PRO A 33 -3.96 -28.32 -1.22
N GLU A 34 -2.99 -27.81 -1.99
CA GLU A 34 -2.24 -28.60 -2.98
C GLU A 34 -1.47 -29.77 -2.34
N TYR A 35 -0.74 -29.49 -1.25
CA TYR A 35 0.03 -30.49 -0.50
C TYR A 35 -0.51 -30.75 0.90
N GLY A 36 -1.56 -30.05 1.31
CA GLY A 36 -2.12 -30.13 2.66
C GLY A 36 -2.46 -31.55 3.13
N PRO A 37 -3.16 -32.38 2.33
CA PRO A 37 -3.47 -33.76 2.74
C PRO A 37 -2.22 -34.62 2.99
N ILE A 38 -1.13 -34.35 2.27
CA ILE A 38 0.15 -35.06 2.43
C ILE A 38 0.80 -34.66 3.76
N PHE A 39 0.89 -33.34 4.03
CA PHE A 39 1.48 -32.85 5.28
C PHE A 39 0.65 -33.22 6.51
N THR A 40 -0.68 -33.21 6.41
CA THR A 40 -1.56 -33.71 7.49
C THR A 40 -1.27 -35.17 7.80
N ARG A 41 -1.19 -36.04 6.78
CA ARG A 41 -0.89 -37.46 6.99
C ARG A 41 0.47 -37.67 7.64
N ILE A 42 1.52 -37.01 7.13
CA ILE A 42 2.87 -37.12 7.68
C ILE A 42 2.92 -36.62 9.14
N ARG A 43 2.26 -35.49 9.41
CA ARG A 43 2.16 -34.93 10.77
C ARG A 43 1.50 -35.92 11.72
N ASP A 44 0.40 -36.54 11.32
CA ASP A 44 -0.40 -37.39 12.18
C ASP A 44 0.22 -38.79 12.36
N ASP A 45 0.79 -39.36 11.29
CA ASP A 45 1.31 -40.74 11.29
C ASP A 45 2.77 -40.83 11.78
N ASN A 46 3.62 -39.86 11.40
CA ASN A 46 5.07 -39.93 11.62
C ASN A 46 5.59 -38.90 12.61
N CYS A 47 5.02 -37.68 12.62
CA CYS A 47 5.55 -36.53 13.36
C CYS A 47 4.65 -36.06 14.51
N SER A 48 3.82 -36.95 15.04
CA SER A 48 2.81 -36.61 16.05
C SER A 48 3.46 -36.19 17.37
N ALA A 49 4.58 -36.83 17.75
CA ALA A 49 5.31 -36.49 18.97
C ALA A 49 5.92 -35.08 18.89
N GLU A 50 6.59 -34.74 17.79
CA GLU A 50 7.18 -33.42 17.54
C GLU A 50 6.10 -32.35 17.53
N PHE A 51 4.97 -32.63 16.88
CA PHE A 51 3.85 -31.71 16.81
C PHE A 51 3.21 -31.46 18.18
N GLN A 52 3.02 -32.49 19.02
CA GLN A 52 2.54 -32.29 20.40
C GLN A 52 3.53 -31.49 21.25
N ASN A 53 4.84 -31.77 21.14
CA ASN A 53 5.86 -30.98 21.81
C ASN A 53 5.84 -29.50 21.39
N TYR A 54 5.55 -29.22 20.12
CA TYR A 54 5.36 -27.86 19.62
C TYR A 54 4.16 -27.16 20.26
N LEU A 55 3.02 -27.86 20.41
CA LEU A 55 1.80 -27.34 21.05
C LEU A 55 2.00 -27.11 22.55
N ASP A 56 2.58 -28.09 23.25
CA ASP A 56 2.81 -28.06 24.70
C ASP A 56 3.95 -27.12 25.10
N GLY A 57 4.79 -26.77 24.13
CA GLY A 57 5.95 -25.92 24.37
C GLY A 57 7.10 -26.59 25.08
N VAL A 58 7.18 -27.90 24.96
CA VAL A 58 8.28 -28.71 25.47
C VAL A 58 9.49 -28.52 24.56
N ASN A 59 10.63 -28.12 25.14
CA ASN A 59 11.88 -27.97 24.39
C ASN A 59 12.74 -29.23 24.54
N ASN A 60 12.80 -30.04 23.48
CA ASN A 60 13.59 -31.27 23.45
C ASN A 60 14.98 -31.08 22.80
N ILE A 61 15.32 -29.86 22.35
CA ILE A 61 16.57 -29.57 21.64
C ILE A 61 17.35 -28.47 22.39
N SER A 62 18.63 -28.73 22.67
CA SER A 62 19.56 -27.72 23.20
C SER A 62 19.87 -26.67 22.14
N ILE A 63 20.16 -25.42 22.56
CA ILE A 63 20.47 -24.33 21.62
C ILE A 63 21.67 -24.69 20.73
N GLU A 64 22.70 -25.34 21.27
CA GLU A 64 23.87 -25.81 20.51
C GLU A 64 23.51 -26.80 19.39
N LYS A 65 22.60 -27.75 19.67
CA LYS A 65 22.11 -28.70 18.66
C LYS A 65 21.25 -28.00 17.60
N LEU A 66 20.57 -26.92 17.98
CA LEU A 66 19.76 -26.12 17.07
C LEU A 66 20.63 -25.32 16.09
N GLU A 67 21.67 -24.66 16.61
CA GLU A 67 22.63 -23.88 15.83
C GLU A 67 23.40 -24.76 14.84
N SER A 68 23.82 -25.96 15.27
CA SER A 68 24.48 -26.93 14.36
C SER A 68 23.57 -27.45 13.24
N GLN A 69 22.24 -27.32 13.40
CA GLN A 69 21.24 -27.64 12.37
C GLN A 69 20.75 -26.40 11.60
N GLY A 70 21.39 -25.23 11.78
CA GLY A 70 21.05 -23.99 11.08
C GLY A 70 19.83 -23.25 11.64
N GLY A 71 19.40 -23.56 12.87
CA GLY A 71 18.31 -22.87 13.56
C GLY A 71 18.78 -21.76 14.48
N SER A 72 17.82 -20.97 14.98
CA SER A 72 18.02 -19.94 16.00
C SER A 72 17.13 -20.19 17.21
N GLU A 73 17.37 -19.53 18.34
CA GLU A 73 16.53 -19.64 19.54
C GLU A 73 15.02 -19.47 19.25
N HIS A 74 14.66 -18.69 18.23
CA HIS A 74 13.29 -18.43 17.78
C HIS A 74 12.68 -19.57 16.93
N SER A 75 13.47 -20.54 16.50
CA SER A 75 13.02 -21.69 15.72
C SER A 75 13.00 -22.99 16.53
N ARG A 76 13.37 -22.96 17.83
CA ARG A 76 13.56 -24.17 18.67
C ARG A 76 12.36 -25.12 18.71
N PHE A 77 11.14 -24.59 18.62
CA PHE A 77 9.91 -25.38 18.68
C PHE A 77 9.35 -25.73 17.31
N VAL A 78 9.65 -24.91 16.30
CA VAL A 78 9.10 -25.03 14.94
C VAL A 78 9.99 -25.96 14.11
N GLN A 79 11.32 -25.83 14.23
CA GLN A 79 12.30 -26.59 13.48
C GLN A 79 12.16 -28.11 13.62
N PRO A 80 11.93 -28.71 14.81
CA PRO A 80 11.78 -30.16 14.93
C PRO A 80 10.61 -30.69 14.09
N VAL A 81 9.46 -30.01 14.15
CA VAL A 81 8.26 -30.37 13.37
C VAL A 81 8.54 -30.21 11.87
N MET A 82 9.15 -29.09 11.48
CA MET A 82 9.52 -28.86 10.08
C MET A 82 10.44 -29.94 9.54
N LEU A 83 11.50 -30.27 10.28
CA LEU A 83 12.48 -31.28 9.86
C LEU A 83 11.84 -32.67 9.77
N CYS A 84 11.00 -33.07 10.73
CA CYS A 84 10.31 -34.36 10.67
C CYS A 84 9.39 -34.45 9.43
N ILE A 85 8.59 -33.41 9.18
CA ILE A 85 7.69 -33.39 8.02
C ILE A 85 8.50 -33.43 6.73
N LEU A 86 9.59 -32.65 6.64
CA LEU A 86 10.46 -32.64 5.47
C LEU A 86 11.16 -33.99 5.28
N ASP A 87 11.63 -34.67 6.32
CA ASP A 87 12.30 -35.97 6.22
C ASP A 87 11.38 -37.04 5.61
N HIS A 88 10.09 -37.00 5.96
CA HIS A 88 9.06 -37.90 5.44
C HIS A 88 8.37 -37.41 4.15
N THR A 89 8.72 -36.22 3.64
CA THR A 89 8.19 -35.69 2.38
C THR A 89 9.07 -36.14 1.20
N ASN A 90 8.46 -36.52 0.09
CA ASN A 90 9.22 -36.90 -1.11
C ASN A 90 9.94 -35.70 -1.74
N GLU A 91 11.03 -35.96 -2.47
CA GLU A 91 11.82 -34.90 -3.11
C GLU A 91 11.05 -34.13 -4.18
N TYR A 92 10.04 -34.75 -4.81
CA TYR A 92 9.17 -34.09 -5.79
C TYR A 92 8.37 -32.94 -5.17
N VAL A 93 7.74 -33.18 -4.01
CA VAL A 93 6.96 -32.16 -3.28
C VAL A 93 7.88 -31.08 -2.73
N LYS A 94 9.06 -31.45 -2.21
CA LYS A 94 10.07 -30.47 -1.78
C LYS A 94 10.48 -29.55 -2.93
N ALA A 95 10.76 -30.11 -4.11
CA ALA A 95 11.09 -29.33 -5.29
C ALA A 95 9.92 -28.41 -5.72
N GLY A 96 8.67 -28.88 -5.62
CA GLY A 96 7.47 -28.06 -5.87
C GLY A 96 7.29 -26.91 -4.87
N MET A 97 7.62 -27.13 -3.59
CA MET A 97 7.64 -26.04 -2.60
C MET A 97 8.74 -25.02 -2.89
N SER A 98 9.92 -25.49 -3.32
CA SER A 98 11.01 -24.59 -3.72
C SER A 98 10.66 -23.74 -4.95
N SER A 99 9.91 -24.28 -5.92
CA SER A 99 9.42 -23.47 -7.05
C SER A 99 8.40 -22.42 -6.60
N ALA A 100 7.53 -22.76 -5.64
CA ALA A 100 6.56 -21.83 -5.04
C ALA A 100 7.25 -20.63 -4.36
N GLN A 101 8.36 -20.86 -3.66
CA GLN A 101 9.16 -19.81 -3.02
C GLN A 101 9.70 -18.77 -4.00
N VAL A 102 10.04 -19.19 -5.24
CA VAL A 102 10.46 -18.24 -6.28
C VAL A 102 9.31 -17.30 -6.65
N ILE A 103 8.10 -17.84 -6.86
CA ILE A 103 6.90 -17.06 -7.19
C ILE A 103 6.56 -16.08 -6.05
N LEU A 104 6.60 -16.55 -4.82
CA LEU A 104 6.35 -15.74 -3.64
C LEU A 104 7.45 -14.67 -3.47
N GLY A 105 8.71 -15.02 -3.66
CA GLY A 105 9.84 -14.09 -3.56
C GLY A 105 9.76 -12.91 -4.53
N ILE A 106 9.25 -13.12 -5.74
CA ILE A 106 9.05 -12.04 -6.72
C ILE A 106 7.72 -11.29 -6.54
N THR A 107 6.81 -11.76 -5.67
CA THR A 107 5.48 -11.16 -5.46
C THR A 107 5.55 -9.67 -5.11
N PRO A 108 6.38 -9.20 -4.16
CA PRO A 108 6.49 -7.76 -3.86
C PRO A 108 6.86 -6.91 -5.08
N SER A 109 7.71 -7.43 -5.97
CA SER A 109 8.12 -6.75 -7.20
C SER A 109 7.00 -6.74 -8.25
N ILE A 110 6.24 -7.83 -8.40
CA ILE A 110 5.07 -7.85 -9.29
C ILE A 110 4.03 -6.84 -8.81
N LEU A 111 3.75 -6.85 -7.50
CA LEU A 111 2.79 -5.92 -6.91
C LEU A 111 3.27 -4.47 -7.01
N SER A 112 4.56 -4.18 -6.86
CA SER A 112 5.07 -2.82 -7.01
C SER A 112 4.91 -2.27 -8.42
N ILE A 113 5.07 -3.10 -9.45
CA ILE A 113 4.87 -2.70 -10.86
C ILE A 113 3.39 -2.39 -11.13
N MET A 114 2.48 -3.19 -10.58
CA MET A 114 1.04 -3.02 -10.79
C MET A 114 0.42 -1.98 -9.86
N GLY A 115 1.08 -1.73 -8.74
CA GLY A 115 0.59 -0.90 -7.66
C GLY A 115 0.46 0.58 -8.02
N PRO A 116 -0.47 1.29 -7.39
CA PRO A 116 -0.45 2.75 -7.39
C PRO A 116 0.82 3.29 -6.75
N SER A 117 1.23 4.49 -7.16
CA SER A 117 2.40 5.15 -6.58
C SER A 117 2.05 5.83 -5.26
N SER A 118 3.06 5.98 -4.40
CA SER A 118 2.90 6.72 -3.14
C SER A 118 2.50 8.18 -3.36
N GLU A 119 2.88 8.74 -4.51
CA GLU A 119 2.57 10.11 -4.94
C GLU A 119 1.14 10.27 -5.43
N GLU A 120 0.59 9.26 -6.12
CA GLU A 120 -0.83 9.21 -6.50
C GLU A 120 -1.72 9.23 -5.25
N PHE A 121 -1.39 8.43 -4.23
CA PHE A 121 -2.08 8.48 -2.94
C PHE A 121 -1.91 9.83 -2.24
N ALA A 122 -0.69 10.37 -2.20
CA ALA A 122 -0.46 11.66 -1.58
C ALA A 122 -1.24 12.78 -2.30
N THR A 123 -1.37 12.70 -3.62
CA THR A 123 -2.17 13.62 -4.44
C THR A 123 -3.65 13.50 -4.10
N LEU A 124 -4.21 12.30 -4.03
CA LEU A 124 -5.60 12.09 -3.62
C LEU A 124 -5.86 12.61 -2.19
N SER A 125 -4.96 12.31 -1.25
CA SER A 125 -5.07 12.72 0.15
C SER A 125 -5.03 14.24 0.33
N VAL A 126 -4.09 14.92 -0.35
CA VAL A 126 -3.86 16.36 -0.20
C VAL A 126 -4.71 17.16 -1.18
N VAL A 127 -4.50 16.98 -2.49
CA VAL A 127 -5.18 17.76 -3.54
C VAL A 127 -6.64 17.32 -3.69
N GLY A 128 -6.89 16.01 -3.67
CA GLY A 128 -8.25 15.47 -3.71
C GLY A 128 -9.06 15.73 -2.45
N MET A 129 -8.36 16.05 -1.35
CA MET A 129 -8.92 16.24 -0.01
C MET A 129 -9.72 15.03 0.49
N ARG A 130 -9.34 13.81 0.10
CA ARG A 130 -9.93 12.53 0.54
C ARG A 130 -8.94 11.70 1.36
N PRO A 131 -8.52 12.16 2.55
CA PRO A 131 -7.50 11.48 3.34
C PRO A 131 -7.92 10.11 3.86
N ILE A 132 -9.19 9.87 4.17
CA ILE A 132 -9.62 8.56 4.71
C ILE A 132 -9.60 7.53 3.60
N LEU A 133 -10.19 7.83 2.45
CA LEU A 133 -10.19 6.95 1.28
C LEU A 133 -8.75 6.63 0.84
N SER A 134 -7.91 7.66 0.73
CA SER A 134 -6.49 7.46 0.38
C SER A 134 -5.76 6.58 1.38
N SER A 135 -6.06 6.69 2.68
CA SER A 135 -5.42 5.87 3.71
C SER A 135 -5.91 4.43 3.66
N LEU A 136 -7.21 4.21 3.44
CA LEU A 136 -7.77 2.87 3.26
C LEU A 136 -7.19 2.18 2.02
N LEU A 137 -7.07 2.90 0.90
CA LEU A 137 -6.44 2.36 -0.31
C LEU A 137 -4.96 1.99 -0.07
N ALA A 138 -4.22 2.85 0.65
CA ALA A 138 -2.83 2.64 1.03
C ALA A 138 -2.62 1.40 1.91
N VAL A 139 -3.56 1.10 2.81
CA VAL A 139 -3.50 -0.11 3.66
C VAL A 139 -3.96 -1.34 2.87
N ALA A 140 -4.94 -1.18 1.98
CA ALA A 140 -5.50 -2.27 1.19
C ALA A 140 -4.56 -2.79 0.09
N ALA A 141 -3.69 -1.93 -0.44
CA ALA A 141 -2.71 -2.26 -1.46
C ALA A 141 -1.29 -2.30 -0.84
N PRO A 142 -0.76 -3.48 -0.48
CA PRO A 142 0.61 -3.63 0.02
C PRO A 142 1.61 -3.59 -1.15
N SER A 143 1.49 -2.54 -1.96
CA SER A 143 2.27 -2.33 -3.18
C SER A 143 2.76 -0.90 -3.18
N VAL A 144 4.06 -0.74 -3.33
CA VAL A 144 4.66 0.58 -3.42
C VAL A 144 5.44 0.64 -4.72
N PHE A 145 4.89 1.38 -5.70
CA PHE A 145 5.58 1.60 -6.96
C PHE A 145 6.91 2.31 -6.71
N SER A 146 8.01 1.69 -7.13
CA SER A 146 9.32 2.34 -7.15
C SER A 146 9.41 3.15 -8.44
N SER A 147 9.06 4.44 -8.40
CA SER A 147 9.60 5.36 -9.40
C SER A 147 11.12 5.39 -9.25
N ARG A 148 11.83 5.89 -10.27
CA ARG A 148 13.29 6.08 -10.19
C ARG A 148 13.56 6.84 -8.90
N ALA A 149 14.39 6.27 -8.01
CA ALA A 149 14.85 6.98 -6.82
C ALA A 149 15.25 8.39 -7.27
N PHE A 150 14.78 9.43 -6.58
CA PHE A 150 15.04 10.85 -6.88
C PHE A 150 14.11 11.55 -7.89
N GLU A 151 13.18 10.84 -8.55
CA GLU A 151 12.21 11.46 -9.46
C GLU A 151 10.79 11.41 -8.87
N MET A 152 10.41 12.52 -8.23
CA MET A 152 9.05 12.69 -7.71
C MET A 152 8.15 13.18 -8.85
N VAL A 153 7.17 12.36 -9.27
CA VAL A 153 6.19 12.73 -10.31
C VAL A 153 5.41 13.93 -9.79
N GLN A 154 5.36 14.99 -10.60
CA GLN A 154 4.65 16.18 -10.20
C GLN A 154 3.14 15.88 -10.34
N PRO A 155 2.30 16.25 -9.36
CA PRO A 155 0.87 15.94 -9.46
C PRO A 155 0.17 16.54 -10.68
N ARG A 156 0.78 17.57 -11.31
CA ARG A 156 0.36 18.10 -12.61
C ARG A 156 0.45 17.06 -13.73
N ASP A 157 1.47 16.19 -13.68
CA ASP A 157 1.71 15.13 -14.67
C ASP A 157 0.71 13.98 -14.45
N VAL A 158 0.28 13.77 -13.20
CA VAL A 158 -0.75 12.78 -12.81
C VAL A 158 -2.17 13.24 -13.19
N LEU A 159 -2.47 14.52 -13.07
CA LEU A 159 -3.80 15.08 -13.34
C LEU A 159 -4.07 15.36 -14.84
N GLY A 160 -3.03 15.39 -15.67
CA GLY A 160 -3.10 15.65 -17.11
C GLY A 160 -3.49 17.09 -17.47
N SER A 161 -3.16 17.53 -18.68
CA SER A 161 -3.53 18.86 -19.23
C SER A 161 -4.95 18.90 -19.80
N GLY A 162 -5.91 18.31 -19.08
CA GLY A 162 -7.28 18.16 -19.55
C GLY A 162 -7.97 19.49 -19.85
N ARG A 163 -8.06 19.85 -21.14
CA ARG A 163 -8.97 20.90 -21.64
C ARG A 163 -10.40 20.53 -21.19
N GLY A 164 -10.96 21.36 -20.32
CA GLY A 164 -12.23 21.12 -19.64
C GLY A 164 -13.37 20.79 -20.60
N SER A 165 -13.80 19.52 -20.61
CA SER A 165 -15.14 19.17 -21.05
C SER A 165 -16.05 19.26 -19.81
N SER A 166 -16.87 20.31 -19.78
CA SER A 166 -17.89 20.49 -18.77
C SER A 166 -18.92 19.38 -18.89
N PHE A 167 -18.85 18.38 -18.00
CA PHE A 167 -19.95 17.44 -17.84
C PHE A 167 -21.10 18.20 -17.19
N SER A 168 -22.14 18.44 -17.99
CA SER A 168 -23.38 19.11 -17.61
C SER A 168 -23.95 18.57 -16.29
N ASN A 169 -24.23 19.51 -15.39
CA ASN A 169 -24.77 19.30 -14.06
C ASN A 169 -26.23 18.83 -14.13
N GLY A 170 -26.45 17.54 -13.89
CA GLY A 170 -27.78 16.96 -13.66
C GLY A 170 -27.94 16.49 -12.21
N ARG A 171 -29.03 16.93 -11.55
CA ARG A 171 -29.48 16.58 -10.20
C ARG A 171 -29.65 15.06 -10.00
N ILE A 172 -28.55 14.34 -9.73
CA ILE A 172 -28.63 12.94 -9.28
C ILE A 172 -27.73 12.72 -8.07
N THR A 173 -28.20 13.18 -6.92
CA THR A 173 -27.55 13.08 -5.61
C THR A 173 -27.46 11.65 -5.09
N TRP A 174 -28.46 10.80 -5.36
CA TRP A 174 -28.48 9.42 -4.84
C TRP A 174 -27.51 8.49 -5.58
N LYS A 175 -27.42 8.55 -6.92
CA LYS A 175 -26.44 7.77 -7.69
C LYS A 175 -25.01 8.11 -7.30
N ARG A 176 -24.74 9.39 -7.00
CA ARG A 176 -23.43 9.86 -6.50
C ARG A 176 -23.10 9.26 -5.13
N ARG A 177 -24.03 9.28 -4.18
CA ARG A 177 -23.84 8.64 -2.87
C ARG A 177 -23.65 7.12 -2.97
N ALA A 178 -24.42 6.47 -3.85
CA ALA A 178 -24.27 5.04 -4.11
C ALA A 178 -22.89 4.70 -4.70
N LEU A 179 -22.35 5.57 -5.57
CA LEU A 179 -21.02 5.40 -6.14
C LEU A 179 -19.92 5.52 -5.08
N VAL A 180 -19.97 6.57 -4.24
CA VAL A 180 -19.00 6.72 -3.12
C VAL A 180 -19.09 5.53 -2.17
N LEU A 181 -20.30 5.10 -1.81
CA LEU A 181 -20.48 3.91 -0.98
C LEU A 181 -19.88 2.66 -1.64
N GLY A 182 -20.05 2.52 -2.96
CA GLY A 182 -19.43 1.45 -3.74
C GLY A 182 -17.91 1.47 -3.69
N GLU A 183 -17.27 2.64 -3.78
CA GLU A 183 -15.82 2.79 -3.65
C GLU A 183 -15.32 2.30 -2.29
N TYR A 184 -15.93 2.77 -1.18
CA TYR A 184 -15.54 2.31 0.16
C TYR A 184 -15.75 0.82 0.36
N LEU A 185 -16.86 0.26 -0.14
CA LEU A 185 -17.10 -1.18 -0.04
C LEU A 185 -16.07 -1.99 -0.83
N LEU A 186 -15.70 -1.55 -2.04
CA LEU A 186 -14.65 -2.19 -2.83
C LEU A 186 -13.30 -2.14 -2.12
N VAL A 187 -12.93 -0.98 -1.56
CA VAL A 187 -11.66 -0.81 -0.85
C VAL A 187 -11.63 -1.62 0.44
N LEU A 188 -12.72 -1.65 1.22
CA LEU A 188 -12.83 -2.49 2.42
C LEU A 188 -12.77 -3.98 2.08
N SER A 189 -13.34 -4.39 0.95
CA SER A 189 -13.25 -5.77 0.47
C SER A 189 -11.81 -6.13 0.09
N ALA A 190 -11.11 -5.23 -0.62
CA ALA A 190 -9.69 -5.39 -0.94
C ALA A 190 -8.81 -5.46 0.32
N LEU A 191 -9.07 -4.59 1.30
CA LEU A 191 -8.41 -4.58 2.61
C LEU A 191 -8.61 -5.90 3.36
N GLY A 192 -9.87 -6.36 3.44
CA GLY A 192 -10.21 -7.63 4.08
C GLY A 192 -9.52 -8.82 3.40
N ASN A 193 -9.47 -8.84 2.06
CA ASN A 193 -8.76 -9.87 1.31
C ASN A 193 -7.24 -9.83 1.58
N THR A 194 -6.61 -8.65 1.54
CA THR A 194 -5.18 -8.47 1.84
C THR A 194 -4.85 -8.92 3.26
N GLY A 195 -5.65 -8.51 4.26
CA GLY A 195 -5.47 -8.92 5.65
C GLY A 195 -5.64 -10.43 5.86
N LEU A 196 -6.66 -11.02 5.22
CA LEU A 196 -6.89 -12.46 5.26
C LEU A 196 -5.76 -13.25 4.61
N LEU A 197 -5.24 -12.79 3.47
CA LEU A 197 -4.09 -13.42 2.80
C LEU A 197 -2.84 -13.35 3.66
N SER A 198 -2.53 -12.20 4.24
CA SER A 198 -1.37 -12.04 5.13
C SER A 198 -1.48 -12.93 6.36
N TYR A 199 -2.69 -13.07 6.91
CA TYR A 199 -2.95 -14.01 8.01
C TYR A 199 -2.78 -15.48 7.57
N GLN A 200 -3.43 -15.88 6.48
CA GLN A 200 -3.36 -17.26 5.93
C GLN A 200 -1.92 -17.64 5.58
N ALA A 201 -1.16 -16.75 4.94
CA ALA A 201 0.25 -16.95 4.66
C ALA A 201 1.03 -17.18 5.95
N GLY A 202 0.76 -16.42 7.02
CA GLY A 202 1.41 -16.59 8.32
C GLY A 202 1.14 -17.92 9.03
N ILE A 203 -0.12 -18.38 9.03
CA ILE A 203 -0.54 -19.56 9.80
C ILE A 203 -0.46 -20.88 9.02
N ARG A 204 -0.61 -20.85 7.69
CA ARG A 204 -0.60 -22.07 6.85
C ARG A 204 0.78 -22.38 6.27
N THR A 205 1.79 -21.59 6.63
CA THR A 205 3.18 -21.80 6.24
C THR A 205 4.08 -21.71 7.48
N ALA A 206 5.33 -22.11 7.33
CA ALA A 206 6.36 -21.91 8.34
C ALA A 206 7.52 -21.11 7.75
N ASN A 207 8.15 -20.26 8.56
CA ASN A 207 9.31 -19.48 8.17
C ASN A 207 10.57 -19.97 8.91
N PRO A 208 11.61 -20.45 8.21
CA PRO A 208 12.84 -20.94 8.84
C PRO A 208 13.68 -19.82 9.46
N ILE A 209 13.57 -18.56 8.97
CA ILE A 209 14.30 -17.40 9.51
C ILE A 209 13.88 -17.14 10.96
N SER A 210 12.58 -17.25 11.23
CA SER A 210 12.05 -17.27 12.58
C SER A 210 10.70 -17.96 12.61
N GLY A 211 10.70 -19.17 13.18
CA GLY A 211 9.51 -20.01 13.23
C GLY A 211 8.33 -19.37 13.95
N ASN A 212 8.59 -18.58 15.01
CA ASN A 212 7.55 -18.02 15.86
C ASN A 212 6.84 -16.79 15.26
N PHE A 213 7.39 -16.15 14.22
CA PHE A 213 6.86 -14.89 13.69
C PHE A 213 5.88 -15.10 12.53
N VAL A 214 4.72 -15.71 12.85
CA VAL A 214 3.60 -15.89 11.91
C VAL A 214 3.08 -14.58 11.31
N PHE A 215 3.32 -13.45 11.96
CA PHE A 215 2.81 -12.15 11.55
C PHE A 215 3.67 -11.43 10.51
N PHE A 216 4.79 -12.00 10.07
CA PHE A 216 5.69 -11.33 9.10
C PHE A 216 5.01 -10.91 7.78
N PRO A 217 4.15 -11.73 7.14
CA PRO A 217 3.41 -11.26 5.95
C PRO A 217 2.45 -10.11 6.27
N ALA A 218 1.94 -10.01 7.50
CA ALA A 218 1.10 -8.90 7.94
C ALA A 218 1.92 -7.64 8.22
N VAL A 219 3.10 -7.78 8.85
CA VAL A 219 4.05 -6.67 9.05
C VAL A 219 4.51 -6.11 7.71
N TRP A 220 4.84 -6.96 6.75
CA TRP A 220 5.19 -6.52 5.40
C TRP A 220 4.05 -5.69 4.77
N ALA A 221 2.81 -6.15 4.85
CA ALA A 221 1.66 -5.40 4.33
C ALA A 221 1.49 -4.06 5.08
N ALA A 222 1.66 -4.06 6.40
CA ALA A 222 1.56 -2.86 7.23
C ALA A 222 2.68 -1.84 6.96
N MET A 223 3.85 -2.25 6.48
CA MET A 223 4.95 -1.35 6.11
C MET A 223 4.60 -0.41 4.95
N ALA A 224 3.55 -0.68 4.17
CA ALA A 224 3.06 0.28 3.17
C ALA A 224 2.54 1.58 3.84
N VAL A 225 1.94 1.48 5.03
CA VAL A 225 1.36 2.63 5.74
C VAL A 225 2.38 3.75 6.02
N PRO A 226 3.54 3.51 6.66
CA PRO A 226 4.54 4.55 6.89
C PRO A 226 5.09 5.15 5.59
N ILE A 227 5.17 4.35 4.53
CA ILE A 227 5.58 4.84 3.20
C ILE A 227 4.55 5.85 2.69
N HIS A 228 3.26 5.53 2.72
CA HIS A 228 2.22 6.45 2.27
C HIS A 228 2.12 7.70 3.17
N VAL A 229 2.30 7.56 4.49
CA VAL A 229 2.34 8.70 5.42
C VAL A 229 3.49 9.64 5.08
N THR A 230 4.69 9.11 4.85
CA THR A 230 5.85 9.93 4.47
C THR A 230 5.62 10.65 3.13
N ALA A 231 5.00 10.00 2.14
CA ALA A 231 4.63 10.64 0.87
C ALA A 231 3.62 11.79 1.07
N VAL A 232 2.57 11.59 1.87
CA VAL A 232 1.59 12.64 2.19
C VAL A 232 2.26 13.82 2.87
N VAL A 233 3.17 13.58 3.82
CA VAL A 233 3.91 14.66 4.50
C VAL A 233 4.76 15.44 3.51
N LEU A 234 5.48 14.78 2.62
CA LEU A 234 6.31 15.45 1.60
C LEU A 234 5.49 16.31 0.66
N VAL A 235 4.33 15.82 0.21
CA VAL A 235 3.42 16.61 -0.63
C VAL A 235 2.85 17.78 0.16
N ARG A 236 2.45 17.62 1.43
CA ARG A 236 1.95 18.73 2.27
C ARG A 236 3.00 19.81 2.54
N LEU A 237 4.28 19.44 2.65
CA LEU A 237 5.36 20.40 2.82
C LEU A 237 5.58 21.29 1.58
N ARG A 238 5.15 20.82 0.40
CA ARG A 238 5.36 21.49 -0.88
C ARG A 238 4.11 22.12 -1.46
N ALA A 239 2.95 21.49 -1.29
CA ALA A 239 1.68 21.91 -1.84
C ALA A 239 0.94 22.81 -0.84
N ARG A 240 0.70 24.07 -1.24
CA ARG A 240 -0.22 24.96 -0.54
C ARG A 240 -1.55 24.98 -1.28
N LEU A 241 -2.60 24.53 -0.60
CA LEU A 241 -3.97 24.56 -1.10
C LEU A 241 -4.58 25.92 -0.77
N VAL A 242 -4.95 26.67 -1.79
CA VAL A 242 -5.70 27.92 -1.66
C VAL A 242 -7.11 27.66 -2.16
N SER A 243 -8.09 27.73 -1.26
CA SER A 243 -9.52 27.58 -1.56
C SER A 243 -10.28 28.77 -1.01
N LYS A 244 -11.14 29.39 -1.83
CA LYS A 244 -11.98 30.52 -1.40
C LYS A 244 -13.06 30.09 -0.41
N ASN A 245 -13.65 28.92 -0.61
CA ASN A 245 -14.68 28.34 0.26
C ASN A 245 -14.34 26.86 0.54
N PRO A 246 -13.59 26.55 1.60
CA PRO A 246 -13.28 25.17 1.95
C PRO A 246 -14.57 24.42 2.36
N PRO A 247 -14.99 23.35 1.66
CA PRO A 247 -16.07 22.50 2.14
C PRO A 247 -15.70 21.88 3.49
N GLY A 248 -16.68 21.52 4.32
CA GLY A 248 -16.45 20.81 5.58
C GLY A 248 -15.77 19.46 5.38
N PHE A 249 -15.05 18.96 6.38
CA PHE A 249 -14.26 17.71 6.32
C PHE A 249 -15.08 16.53 5.75
N TRP A 250 -16.24 16.26 6.35
CA TRP A 250 -17.11 15.16 5.91
C TRP A 250 -17.71 15.36 4.52
N ALA A 251 -17.94 16.61 4.10
CA ALA A 251 -18.40 16.89 2.74
C ALA A 251 -17.32 16.60 1.70
N ARG A 252 -16.03 16.74 2.03
CA ARG A 252 -14.92 16.39 1.14
C ARG A 252 -14.78 14.88 0.94
N GLU A 253 -15.01 14.15 2.03
CA GLU A 253 -14.83 12.71 2.07
C GLU A 253 -16.03 11.96 1.46
N LEU A 254 -17.26 12.34 1.84
CA LEU A 254 -18.48 11.59 1.50
C LEU A 254 -19.21 12.09 0.24
N CYS A 255 -18.91 13.30 -0.25
CA CYS A 255 -19.52 13.80 -1.47
C CYS A 255 -18.54 13.77 -2.63
N LEU A 256 -18.98 13.21 -3.76
CA LEU A 256 -18.35 13.49 -5.04
C LEU A 256 -18.39 15.01 -5.24
N PRO A 257 -17.28 15.62 -5.69
CA PRO A 257 -17.19 17.06 -5.91
C PRO A 257 -18.37 17.52 -6.77
N SER A 258 -19.31 18.24 -6.14
CA SER A 258 -20.53 18.70 -6.79
C SER A 258 -20.41 20.10 -7.35
N GLU A 259 -19.39 20.86 -6.92
CA GLU A 259 -19.17 22.22 -7.35
C GLU A 259 -17.72 22.41 -7.81
N PRO A 260 -17.48 23.25 -8.82
CA PRO A 260 -16.14 23.70 -9.17
C PRO A 260 -15.63 24.62 -8.06
N ALA A 261 -15.25 24.04 -6.92
CA ALA A 261 -14.35 24.74 -6.01
C ALA A 261 -13.05 24.93 -6.78
N SER A 262 -12.75 26.18 -7.13
CA SER A 262 -11.46 26.55 -7.73
C SER A 262 -10.38 26.35 -6.67
N ILE A 263 -9.84 25.14 -6.62
CA ILE A 263 -8.71 24.79 -5.77
C ILE A 263 -7.46 25.17 -6.54
N PHE A 264 -6.75 26.17 -6.04
CA PHE A 264 -5.45 26.55 -6.56
C PHE A 264 -4.39 25.82 -5.75
N VAL A 265 -3.51 25.11 -6.45
CA VAL A 265 -2.36 24.45 -5.83
C VAL A 265 -1.13 25.30 -6.15
N GLN A 266 -0.57 25.94 -5.13
CA GLN A 266 0.72 26.61 -5.25
C GLN A 266 1.83 25.65 -4.82
N TRP A 267 2.77 25.40 -5.72
CA TRP A 267 3.93 24.56 -5.47
C TRP A 267 5.07 25.42 -4.93
N GLY A 268 5.48 25.16 -3.69
CA GLY A 268 6.66 25.80 -3.10
C GLY A 268 7.98 25.32 -3.71
N GLU A 269 9.02 26.13 -3.54
CA GLU A 269 10.38 25.79 -3.91
C GLU A 269 10.91 24.55 -3.16
N LYS A 270 11.90 23.87 -3.76
CA LYS A 270 12.52 22.68 -3.15
C LYS A 270 13.31 23.08 -1.92
N THR A 271 12.83 22.71 -0.74
CA THR A 271 13.57 22.89 0.52
C THR A 271 14.57 21.75 0.74
N LYS A 272 15.66 22.01 1.48
CA LYS A 272 16.62 20.95 1.88
C LYS A 272 15.93 19.79 2.62
N GLY A 273 14.94 20.09 3.45
CA GLY A 273 14.14 19.09 4.18
C GLY A 273 13.27 18.22 3.26
N PHE A 274 12.70 18.80 2.21
CA PHE A 274 11.98 18.04 1.18
C PHE A 274 12.90 17.04 0.47
N VAL A 275 14.11 17.46 0.10
CA VAL A 275 15.11 16.57 -0.51
C VAL A 275 15.47 15.44 0.43
N ALA A 276 15.87 15.76 1.68
CA ALA A 276 16.23 14.74 2.68
C ALA A 276 15.09 13.75 2.96
N GLY A 277 13.85 14.23 3.03
CA GLY A 277 12.69 13.38 3.23
C GLY A 277 12.37 12.50 2.01
N GLY A 278 12.63 12.97 0.77
CA GLY A 278 12.54 12.14 -0.43
C GLY A 278 13.57 11.00 -0.45
N TRP A 279 14.80 11.25 0.03
CA TRP A 279 15.80 10.20 0.25
C TRP A 279 15.33 9.15 1.25
N LEU A 280 14.83 9.59 2.40
CA LEU A 280 14.29 8.69 3.43
C LEU A 280 13.11 7.87 2.91
N HIS A 281 12.19 8.49 2.17
CA HIS A 281 11.06 7.81 1.55
C HIS A 281 11.54 6.70 0.61
N SER A 282 12.53 6.99 -0.25
CA SER A 282 13.11 6.01 -1.18
C SER A 282 13.72 4.80 -0.44
N ILE A 283 14.41 5.04 0.68
CA ILE A 283 14.95 3.96 1.53
C ILE A 283 13.82 3.07 2.08
N PHE A 284 12.70 3.65 2.51
CA PHE A 284 11.55 2.87 2.96
C PHE A 284 10.95 2.01 1.85
N ILE A 285 10.83 2.54 0.62
CA ILE A 285 10.35 1.76 -0.54
C ILE A 285 11.27 0.56 -0.78
N ILE A 286 12.58 0.79 -0.88
CA ILE A 286 13.57 -0.27 -1.12
C ILE A 286 13.54 -1.30 0.02
N GLY A 287 13.49 -0.84 1.27
CA GLY A 287 13.40 -1.70 2.45
C GLY A 287 12.15 -2.56 2.45
N HIS A 288 11.00 -2.02 2.06
CA HIS A 288 9.74 -2.76 1.94
C HIS A 288 9.79 -3.86 0.87
N LEU A 289 10.41 -3.58 -0.29
CA LEU A 289 10.60 -4.59 -1.34
C LEU A 289 11.53 -5.71 -0.89
N ILE A 290 12.70 -5.37 -0.34
CA ILE A 290 13.68 -6.35 0.15
C ILE A 290 13.07 -7.20 1.26
N PHE A 291 12.43 -6.55 2.24
CA PHE A 291 11.79 -7.25 3.35
C PHE A 291 10.70 -8.21 2.85
N GLY A 292 9.82 -7.74 1.95
CA GLY A 292 8.81 -8.59 1.34
C GLY A 292 9.41 -9.80 0.65
N THR A 293 10.45 -9.60 -0.17
CA THR A 293 11.07 -10.70 -0.93
C THR A 293 11.69 -11.73 0.00
N VAL A 294 12.39 -11.31 1.06
CA VAL A 294 12.95 -12.21 2.08
C VAL A 294 11.84 -12.99 2.81
N ILE A 295 10.78 -12.31 3.25
CA ILE A 295 9.68 -12.96 3.98
C ILE A 295 8.92 -13.95 3.10
N PHE A 296 8.55 -13.56 1.87
CA PHE A 296 7.76 -14.42 1.00
C PHE A 296 8.56 -15.58 0.40
N SER A 297 9.85 -15.37 0.07
CA SER A 297 10.71 -16.47 -0.41
C SER A 297 11.07 -17.50 0.67
N SER A 298 10.91 -17.14 1.95
CA SER A 298 11.19 -18.05 3.06
C SER A 298 9.99 -18.89 3.50
N LEU A 299 8.78 -18.62 2.99
CA LEU A 299 7.59 -19.39 3.35
C LEU A 299 7.67 -20.85 2.85
N GLN A 300 7.55 -21.80 3.79
CA GLN A 300 7.56 -23.24 3.54
C GLN A 300 6.15 -23.83 3.60
N PHE A 301 5.98 -25.06 3.11
CA PHE A 301 4.71 -25.83 3.11
C PHE A 301 3.58 -25.21 2.28
N ILE A 302 3.93 -24.48 1.22
CA ILE A 302 3.01 -24.00 0.19
C ILE A 302 3.41 -24.57 -1.17
N GLY A 303 2.42 -25.06 -1.91
CA GLY A 303 2.61 -25.57 -3.26
C GLY A 303 2.61 -24.45 -4.31
N GLN A 304 3.03 -24.79 -5.54
CA GLN A 304 3.16 -23.80 -6.60
C GLN A 304 1.80 -23.24 -7.06
N ALA A 305 0.77 -24.09 -7.17
CA ALA A 305 -0.57 -23.67 -7.56
C ALA A 305 -1.19 -22.76 -6.48
N ASP A 306 -0.98 -23.09 -5.21
CA ASP A 306 -1.44 -22.28 -4.09
C ASP A 306 -0.72 -20.93 -4.03
N ALA A 307 0.60 -20.90 -4.27
CA ALA A 307 1.37 -19.66 -4.37
C ALA A 307 0.88 -18.74 -5.50
N ILE A 308 0.56 -19.30 -6.68
CA ILE A 308 -0.07 -18.55 -7.78
C ILE A 308 -1.44 -18.00 -7.36
N GLY A 309 -2.23 -18.80 -6.63
CA GLY A 309 -3.52 -18.37 -6.09
C GLY A 309 -3.39 -17.20 -5.11
N VAL A 310 -2.42 -17.26 -4.19
CA VAL A 310 -2.12 -16.18 -3.24
C VAL A 310 -1.68 -14.92 -3.99
N LEU A 311 -0.74 -15.03 -4.92
CA LEU A 311 -0.29 -13.92 -5.76
C LEU A 311 -1.46 -13.29 -6.53
N GLY A 312 -2.28 -14.10 -7.20
CA GLY A 312 -3.44 -13.63 -7.95
C GLY A 312 -4.45 -12.88 -7.10
N ARG A 313 -4.68 -13.32 -5.86
CA ARG A 313 -5.56 -12.63 -4.91
C ARG A 313 -4.96 -11.30 -4.42
N TYR A 314 -3.64 -11.22 -4.17
CA TYR A 314 -2.99 -9.93 -3.88
C TYR A 314 -3.07 -8.97 -5.07
N MET A 315 -2.80 -9.47 -6.29
CA MET A 315 -2.93 -8.68 -7.52
C MET A 315 -4.34 -8.14 -7.69
N ALA A 316 -5.37 -8.94 -7.41
CA ALA A 316 -6.77 -8.50 -7.48
C ALA A 316 -7.04 -7.33 -6.51
N SER A 317 -6.60 -7.42 -5.25
CA SER A 317 -6.72 -6.31 -4.29
C SER A 317 -6.03 -5.04 -4.80
N VAL A 318 -4.79 -5.17 -5.29
CA VAL A 318 -4.01 -4.04 -5.81
C VAL A 318 -4.66 -3.41 -7.04
N LEU A 319 -5.17 -4.23 -7.96
CA LEU A 319 -5.87 -3.74 -9.15
C LEU A 319 -7.17 -3.02 -8.80
N VAL A 320 -7.95 -3.51 -7.85
CA VAL A 320 -9.16 -2.83 -7.36
C VAL A 320 -8.78 -1.46 -6.77
N CYS A 321 -7.76 -1.40 -5.91
CA CYS A 321 -7.26 -0.15 -5.37
C CYS A 321 -6.78 0.82 -6.47
N ARG A 322 -6.06 0.31 -7.48
CA ARG A 322 -5.61 1.09 -8.64
C ARG A 322 -6.79 1.65 -9.43
N MET A 323 -7.83 0.85 -9.68
CA MET A 323 -9.03 1.27 -10.41
C MET A 323 -9.76 2.41 -9.68
N VAL A 324 -9.98 2.25 -8.37
CA VAL A 324 -10.63 3.28 -7.54
C VAL A 324 -9.79 4.56 -7.51
N LEU A 325 -8.47 4.44 -7.31
CA LEU A 325 -7.56 5.58 -7.30
C LEU A 325 -7.55 6.32 -8.64
N MET A 326 -7.44 5.60 -9.75
CA MET A 326 -7.42 6.21 -11.09
C MET A 326 -8.76 6.86 -11.43
N TYR A 327 -9.87 6.26 -11.01
CA TYR A 327 -11.19 6.87 -11.13
C TYR A 327 -11.22 8.22 -10.39
N GLU A 328 -10.79 8.26 -9.13
CA GLU A 328 -10.75 9.50 -8.34
C GLU A 328 -9.83 10.56 -8.94
N LEU A 329 -8.61 10.19 -9.34
CA LEU A 329 -7.66 11.10 -9.97
C LEU A 329 -8.22 11.66 -11.29
N ALA A 330 -8.92 10.84 -12.09
CA ALA A 330 -9.59 11.31 -13.30
C ALA A 330 -10.72 12.29 -12.99
N LEU A 331 -11.44 12.11 -11.88
CA LEU A 331 -12.42 13.09 -11.40
C LEU A 331 -11.76 14.39 -10.91
N LEU A 332 -10.57 14.31 -10.29
CA LEU A 332 -9.79 15.48 -9.91
C LEU A 332 -9.31 16.26 -11.13
N GLY A 333 -8.79 15.57 -12.16
CA GLY A 333 -8.32 16.22 -13.39
C GLY A 333 -9.42 16.95 -14.16
N LYS A 334 -10.68 16.51 -14.03
CA LYS A 334 -11.86 17.20 -14.61
C LYS A 334 -12.29 18.44 -13.83
N ARG A 335 -11.84 18.62 -12.58
CA ARG A 335 -12.10 19.88 -11.84
C ARG A 335 -11.25 20.98 -12.48
N HIS A 336 -11.76 22.21 -12.50
CA HIS A 336 -10.93 23.39 -12.82
C HIS A 336 -9.91 23.64 -11.70
N ILE A 337 -8.91 22.77 -11.60
CA ILE A 337 -7.71 22.98 -10.79
C ILE A 337 -6.78 23.80 -11.67
N ALA A 338 -6.72 25.11 -11.41
CA ALA A 338 -5.68 25.93 -11.99
C ALA A 338 -4.36 25.54 -11.32
N VAL A 339 -3.62 24.66 -11.98
CA VAL A 339 -2.27 24.29 -11.59
C VAL A 339 -1.34 25.32 -12.20
N ASP A 340 -0.67 26.08 -11.35
CA ASP A 340 0.31 27.09 -11.73
C ASP A 340 -0.26 28.27 -12.53
N MET A 341 -0.78 29.26 -11.81
CA MET A 341 -0.54 30.62 -12.25
C MET A 341 0.11 31.38 -11.11
N GLY A 342 1.28 31.96 -11.39
CA GLY A 342 2.01 32.77 -10.43
C GLY A 342 1.12 33.85 -9.79
N GLU A 343 1.59 34.40 -8.68
CA GLU A 343 0.89 35.36 -7.81
C GLU A 343 0.12 36.47 -8.55
N LYS A 344 0.56 36.85 -9.75
CA LYS A 344 -0.12 37.83 -10.63
C LYS A 344 -1.49 37.39 -11.15
N ALA A 345 -1.68 36.13 -11.57
CA ALA A 345 -2.97 35.73 -12.13
C ALA A 345 -4.06 35.55 -11.06
N TYR A 346 -3.69 35.31 -9.79
CA TYR A 346 -4.64 35.27 -8.68
C TYR A 346 -5.34 36.62 -8.46
N ARG A 347 -4.66 37.74 -8.72
CA ARG A 347 -5.27 39.08 -8.67
C ARG A 347 -6.19 39.37 -9.84
N GLU A 348 -5.98 38.69 -10.96
CA GLU A 348 -6.72 38.92 -12.21
C GLU A 348 -7.87 37.94 -12.43
N VAL A 349 -8.01 36.86 -11.65
CA VAL A 349 -9.22 36.03 -11.68
C VAL A 349 -10.38 36.88 -11.14
N PRO A 350 -11.34 37.30 -11.99
CA PRO A 350 -12.49 38.04 -11.50
C PRO A 350 -13.16 37.17 -10.45
N ALA A 351 -13.52 37.74 -9.30
CA ALA A 351 -14.57 37.12 -8.50
C ALA A 351 -15.70 36.82 -9.48
N ALA A 352 -16.16 35.57 -9.56
CA ALA A 352 -17.33 35.26 -10.36
C ALA A 352 -18.41 36.20 -9.87
N SER A 353 -18.66 37.25 -10.65
CA SER A 353 -19.77 38.13 -10.44
C SER A 353 -20.98 37.22 -10.49
N GLU A 354 -21.88 37.39 -9.52
CA GLU A 354 -23.27 37.04 -9.71
C GLU A 354 -23.68 37.64 -11.07
N ASP A 355 -23.67 36.82 -12.12
CA ASP A 355 -24.07 37.27 -13.45
C ASP A 355 -25.60 37.26 -13.47
N ASP A 356 -26.14 38.42 -13.10
CA ASP A 356 -27.34 38.95 -13.73
C ASP A 356 -27.09 38.99 -15.24
N GLY A 357 -27.82 38.14 -15.96
CA GLY A 357 -27.45 37.72 -17.30
C GLY A 357 -27.22 38.86 -18.28
N ARG A 358 -25.99 38.97 -18.79
CA ARG A 358 -25.75 39.54 -20.13
C ARG A 358 -24.48 39.02 -20.76
N HIS A 359 -24.68 38.35 -21.90
CA HIS A 359 -23.64 37.93 -22.83
C HIS A 359 -22.64 39.05 -23.17
N SER A 360 -21.35 38.79 -22.92
CA SER A 360 -20.27 39.39 -23.70
C SER A 360 -19.09 38.42 -23.82
N LEU A 361 -18.84 37.99 -25.06
CA LEU A 361 -17.68 37.20 -25.47
C LEU A 361 -16.41 38.05 -25.30
N VAL A 362 -15.46 37.59 -24.47
CA VAL A 362 -14.09 38.12 -24.43
C VAL A 362 -13.15 37.06 -25.01
N GLN A 363 -12.58 37.34 -26.18
CA GLN A 363 -11.50 36.56 -26.78
C GLN A 363 -10.18 36.80 -26.03
N PRO A 364 -9.33 35.78 -25.83
CA PRO A 364 -8.01 35.98 -25.24
C PRO A 364 -7.02 36.54 -26.28
N ALA A 365 -6.29 37.59 -25.89
CA ALA A 365 -5.23 38.22 -26.67
C ALA A 365 -4.01 37.29 -26.81
N ILE A 366 -3.52 37.17 -28.05
CA ILE A 366 -2.28 36.50 -28.42
C ILE A 366 -1.11 37.43 -28.08
N PHE A 367 -0.16 36.95 -27.27
CA PHE A 367 1.02 37.70 -26.86
C PHE A 367 2.14 37.50 -27.90
N GLU A 368 2.41 38.52 -28.73
CA GLU A 368 3.57 38.58 -29.62
C GLU A 368 4.86 38.82 -28.80
N GLY A 369 5.83 37.92 -28.96
CA GLY A 369 7.15 38.04 -28.37
C GLY A 369 8.00 39.07 -29.11
N ARG A 370 8.54 40.05 -28.39
CA ARG A 370 9.57 40.98 -28.89
C ARG A 370 10.93 40.52 -28.38
N THR A 371 11.72 39.95 -29.28
CA THR A 371 13.17 39.78 -29.12
C THR A 371 13.86 41.12 -29.36
N GLY A 372 14.74 41.53 -28.45
CA GLY A 372 15.61 42.69 -28.59
C GLY A 372 17.00 42.35 -28.06
N ILE A 373 17.96 42.43 -28.98
CA ILE A 373 19.41 42.17 -28.95
C ILE A 373 20.12 42.63 -27.68
#